data_AF-A0A847I968-F1
#
_entry.id   AF-A0A847I968-F1
#
_cell.length_a   1.000
_cell.length_b   1.000
_cell.length_c   1.000
_cell.angle_alpha   90.00
_cell.angle_beta   90.00
_cell.angle_gamma   90.00
#
_symmetry.space_group_name_H-M   'P 1'
#
loop_
_entity.id
_entity.type
_entity.pdbx_description
1 polymer ?
#
loop_
_entity_poly.entity_id
_entity_poly.type
_entity_poly.pdbx_seq_one_letter_code
_entity_poly.pdbx_strand_id
1 'polypeptide(L)'
;MRRAAVVVATGAALATVAPMAMPSSTASAAPSTSVSPSEVVEEATPSFPMPVREGAIGYLATRSATLWLESRGADAVIANLPVPPAYSAANRAMATTLKRELDAAAKTPGACLQIIIDGTDGAGGLFNYGFFAIEKKYCPQ
;
A
#
# COMPACT_ATOMS: atom_id res chain seq x y z
N MET A 1 16.63 5.11 64.25
CA MET A 1 15.55 4.60 65.14
C MET A 1 14.48 3.97 64.25
N ARG A 2 14.43 2.64 64.16
CA ARG A 2 13.33 1.75 64.64
C ARG A 2 11.89 2.15 64.22
N ARG A 3 11.31 1.30 63.34
CA ARG A 3 10.00 0.56 63.44
C ARG A 3 8.70 1.41 63.52
N ALA A 4 7.52 1.01 63.05
CA ALA A 4 7.00 -0.10 62.25
C ALA A 4 5.52 0.23 61.85
N ALA A 5 4.98 -0.59 60.95
CA ALA A 5 3.65 -0.57 60.32
C ALA A 5 2.42 -0.65 61.25
N VAL A 6 1.23 -0.31 60.72
CA VAL A 6 -0.02 -1.10 60.86
C VAL A 6 -0.93 -0.89 59.62
N VAL A 7 -1.53 -2.01 59.18
CA VAL A 7 -2.40 -2.28 58.02
C VAL A 7 -3.89 -2.27 58.47
N VAL A 8 -4.85 -2.27 57.51
CA VAL A 8 -6.13 -3.04 57.45
C VAL A 8 -7.18 -2.25 56.64
N ALA A 9 -7.46 -2.61 55.38
CA ALA A 9 -8.52 -3.53 54.85
C ALA A 9 -9.86 -2.78 54.60
N THR A 10 -10.75 -3.08 53.65
CA THR A 10 -11.24 -4.34 53.04
C THR A 10 -11.97 -4.02 51.73
N GLY A 11 -12.16 -5.01 50.86
CA GLY A 11 -13.13 -4.88 49.74
C GLY A 11 -13.08 -6.01 48.70
N ALA A 12 -13.15 -7.27 49.14
CA ALA A 12 -13.37 -8.42 48.26
C ALA A 12 -14.79 -8.95 48.47
N ALA A 13 -15.55 -9.12 47.38
CA ALA A 13 -16.77 -9.91 47.36
C ALA A 13 -16.71 -10.89 46.18
N LEU A 14 -16.56 -12.16 46.54
CA LEU A 14 -16.63 -13.34 45.69
C LEU A 14 -18.11 -13.67 45.42
N ALA A 15 -18.45 -14.00 44.17
CA ALA A 15 -19.68 -14.69 43.84
C ALA A 15 -19.34 -15.93 42.99
N THR A 16 -19.30 -17.09 43.65
CA THR A 16 -19.13 -18.41 43.04
C THR A 16 -20.50 -18.98 42.66
N VAL A 17 -20.70 -19.31 41.39
CA VAL A 17 -21.89 -20.01 40.88
C VAL A 17 -21.49 -21.42 40.44
N ALA A 18 -22.32 -22.41 40.79
CA ALA A 18 -22.11 -23.85 40.76
C ALA A 18 -21.85 -24.49 39.37
N PRO A 19 -21.29 -25.72 39.30
CA PRO A 19 -21.03 -26.41 38.03
C PRO A 19 -22.28 -27.13 37.53
N MET A 20 -22.74 -26.82 36.32
CA MET A 20 -23.66 -27.68 35.57
C MET A 20 -22.88 -28.45 34.52
N ALA A 21 -22.95 -29.79 34.61
CA ALA A 21 -22.47 -30.72 33.60
C ALA A 21 -23.34 -30.64 32.35
N MET A 22 -22.72 -30.52 31.17
CA MET A 22 -23.35 -30.76 29.86
C MET A 22 -22.32 -31.30 28.84
N PRO A 23 -22.78 -32.08 27.85
CA PRO A 23 -22.04 -33.19 27.25
C PRO A 23 -21.02 -32.77 26.18
N SER A 24 -19.94 -33.54 26.08
CA SER A 24 -18.95 -33.49 25.01
C SER A 24 -19.63 -33.74 23.65
N SER A 25 -19.98 -32.67 22.95
CA SER A 25 -20.17 -32.72 21.50
C SER A 25 -18.80 -32.57 20.86
N THR A 26 -18.24 -33.68 20.40
CA THR A 26 -17.14 -33.66 19.42
C THR A 26 -17.69 -33.13 18.10
N ALA A 27 -17.67 -31.80 17.94
CA ALA A 27 -17.83 -31.19 16.64
C ALA A 27 -16.64 -31.61 15.77
N SER A 28 -16.92 -32.43 14.76
CA SER A 28 -15.96 -32.77 13.70
C SER A 28 -15.61 -31.48 12.97
N ALA A 29 -14.39 -30.97 13.18
CA ALA A 29 -13.88 -29.85 12.44
C ALA A 29 -13.74 -30.28 10.97
N ALA A 30 -14.67 -29.81 10.13
CA ALA A 30 -14.49 -29.87 8.69
C ALA A 30 -13.15 -29.21 8.34
N PRO A 31 -12.37 -29.77 7.41
CA PRO A 31 -11.10 -29.17 7.02
C PRO A 31 -11.39 -27.76 6.50
N SER A 32 -10.90 -26.76 7.23
CA SER A 32 -10.84 -25.40 6.72
C SER A 32 -9.88 -25.45 5.55
N THR A 33 -10.40 -25.46 4.33
CA THR A 33 -9.64 -25.07 3.15
C THR A 33 -9.23 -23.63 3.37
N SER A 34 -8.03 -23.46 3.91
CA SER A 34 -7.30 -22.21 3.91
C SER A 34 -7.09 -21.86 2.43
N VAL A 35 -8.04 -21.13 1.86
CA VAL A 35 -7.80 -20.39 0.64
C VAL A 35 -6.80 -19.33 1.06
N SER A 36 -5.53 -19.61 0.77
CA SER A 36 -4.50 -18.57 0.72
C SER A 36 -5.11 -17.41 -0.06
N PRO A 37 -5.11 -16.17 0.44
CA PRO A 37 -5.49 -15.03 -0.38
C PRO A 37 -4.45 -14.99 -1.50
N SER A 38 -4.80 -15.56 -2.66
CA SER A 38 -4.18 -15.15 -3.90
C SER A 38 -4.57 -13.69 -4.00
N GLU A 39 -3.66 -12.81 -3.61
CA GLU A 39 -3.76 -11.38 -3.81
C GLU A 39 -3.92 -11.22 -5.33
N VAL A 40 -5.16 -11.09 -5.78
CA VAL A 40 -5.46 -10.77 -7.16
C VAL A 40 -4.95 -9.34 -7.30
N VAL A 41 -3.72 -9.19 -7.77
CA VAL A 41 -3.18 -7.89 -8.14
C VAL A 41 -4.05 -7.43 -9.30
N GLU A 42 -5.04 -6.60 -8.99
CA GLU A 42 -5.94 -6.04 -9.99
C GLU A 42 -5.06 -5.35 -11.03
N GLU A 43 -5.09 -5.88 -12.26
CA GLU A 43 -4.27 -5.35 -13.34
C GLU A 43 -4.80 -3.96 -13.70
N ALA A 44 -3.94 -2.95 -13.62
CA ALA A 44 -4.35 -1.59 -13.95
C ALA A 44 -4.84 -1.55 -15.40
N THR A 45 -5.92 -0.82 -15.63
CA THR A 45 -6.46 -0.59 -16.98
C THR A 45 -6.27 0.88 -17.33
N PRO A 46 -5.73 1.22 -18.52
CA PRO A 46 -5.58 2.61 -18.91
C PRO A 46 -6.90 3.37 -18.87
N SER A 47 -6.88 4.58 -18.32
CA SER A 47 -8.07 5.38 -18.07
C SER A 47 -7.87 6.85 -18.51
N PHE A 48 -8.81 7.72 -18.14
CA PHE A 48 -8.65 9.16 -18.37
C PHE A 48 -7.62 9.78 -17.42
N PRO A 49 -6.95 10.89 -17.79
CA PRO A 49 -5.97 11.53 -16.94
C PRO A 49 -6.53 11.90 -15.57
N MET A 50 -5.78 11.56 -14.53
CA MET A 50 -6.09 11.95 -13.18
C MET A 50 -5.93 13.47 -13.01
N PRO A 51 -6.86 14.13 -12.30
CA PRO A 51 -6.78 15.55 -12.05
C PRO A 51 -5.54 15.89 -11.23
N VAL A 52 -4.91 17.02 -11.57
CA VAL A 52 -3.73 17.55 -10.87
C VAL A 52 -4.22 18.61 -9.89
N ARG A 53 -3.88 18.46 -8.60
CA ARG A 53 -4.21 19.45 -7.57
C ARG A 53 -3.42 20.74 -7.78
N GLU A 54 -3.93 21.85 -7.26
CA GLU A 54 -3.17 23.10 -7.21
C GLU A 54 -1.86 22.90 -6.43
N GLY A 55 -0.75 23.42 -6.96
CA GLY A 55 0.60 23.22 -6.40
C GLY A 55 1.29 21.91 -6.79
N ALA A 56 0.56 20.92 -7.32
CA ALA A 56 1.15 19.70 -7.86
C ALA A 56 1.55 19.85 -9.33
N ILE A 57 2.52 19.03 -9.76
CA ILE A 57 2.98 18.97 -11.15
C ILE A 57 2.48 17.66 -11.76
N GLY A 58 1.69 17.75 -12.82
CA GLY A 58 1.28 16.61 -13.63
C GLY A 58 2.02 16.56 -14.95
N TYR A 59 2.53 15.40 -15.32
CA TYR A 59 3.18 15.14 -16.59
C TYR A 59 2.54 13.94 -17.29
N LEU A 60 2.22 14.10 -18.58
CA LEU A 60 1.84 13.00 -19.46
C LEU A 60 3.06 12.63 -20.31
N ALA A 61 3.58 11.43 -20.09
CA ALA A 61 4.66 10.91 -20.91
C ALA A 61 4.17 10.61 -22.33
N THR A 62 5.04 10.77 -23.32
CA THR A 62 4.78 10.23 -24.66
C THR A 62 4.76 8.70 -24.60
N ARG A 63 4.19 8.07 -25.64
CA ARG A 63 4.27 6.60 -25.80
C ARG A 63 5.72 6.11 -25.79
N SER A 64 6.61 6.80 -26.51
CA SER A 64 8.02 6.43 -26.59
C SER A 64 8.72 6.53 -25.24
N ALA A 65 8.46 7.57 -24.45
CA ALA A 65 8.99 7.71 -23.10
C ALA A 65 8.45 6.62 -22.15
N THR A 66 7.15 6.29 -22.27
CA THR A 66 6.53 5.22 -21.49
C THR A 66 7.20 3.87 -21.76
N LEU A 67 7.36 3.50 -23.03
CA LEU A 67 8.06 2.27 -23.42
C LEU A 67 9.54 2.29 -23.03
N TRP A 68 10.19 3.44 -23.11
CA TRP A 68 11.57 3.58 -22.67
C TRP A 68 11.70 3.31 -21.16
N LEU A 69 10.81 3.86 -20.33
CA LEU A 69 10.80 3.63 -18.88
C LEU A 69 10.58 2.15 -18.54
N GLU A 70 9.64 1.48 -19.22
CA GLU A 70 9.35 0.06 -19.04
C GLU A 70 10.58 -0.79 -19.39
N SER A 71 11.16 -0.55 -20.57
CA SER A 71 12.30 -1.34 -21.06
C SER A 71 13.55 -1.23 -20.17
N ARG A 72 13.65 -0.17 -19.36
CA ARG A 72 14.76 0.07 -18.44
C ARG A 72 14.46 -0.41 -17.01
N GLY A 73 13.26 -0.92 -16.75
CA GLY A 73 12.84 -1.34 -15.42
C GLY A 73 12.90 -0.19 -14.42
N ALA A 74 12.30 0.96 -14.76
CA ALA A 74 12.31 2.14 -13.91
C ALA A 74 11.80 1.86 -12.48
N ASP A 75 10.82 0.97 -12.34
CA ASP A 75 10.32 0.44 -11.08
C ASP A 75 11.41 -0.30 -10.29
N ALA A 76 12.17 -1.18 -10.93
CA ALA A 76 13.26 -1.91 -10.30
C ALA A 76 14.38 -0.97 -9.86
N VAL A 77 14.69 0.06 -10.65
CA VAL A 77 15.66 1.10 -10.26
C VAL A 77 15.18 1.80 -8.99
N ILE A 78 13.93 2.25 -8.96
CA ILE A 78 13.34 2.91 -7.79
C ILE A 78 13.39 1.98 -6.58
N ALA A 79 12.90 0.73 -6.70
CA ALA A 79 12.84 -0.22 -5.59
C ALA A 79 14.19 -0.47 -4.90
N ASN A 80 15.29 -0.33 -5.65
CA ASN A 80 16.66 -0.61 -5.20
C ASN A 80 17.48 0.64 -4.87
N LEU A 81 16.87 1.83 -4.86
CA LEU A 81 17.56 3.04 -4.41
C LEU A 81 18.01 2.92 -2.95
N PRO A 82 19.24 3.34 -2.61
CA PRO A 82 19.71 3.38 -1.23
C PRO A 82 19.02 4.52 -0.48
N VAL A 83 17.82 4.24 0.05
CA VAL A 83 17.05 5.18 0.88
C VAL A 83 17.23 4.84 2.37
N PRO A 84 17.10 5.83 3.27
CA PRO A 84 17.08 5.56 4.71
C PRO A 84 16.02 4.51 5.06
N PRO A 85 16.26 3.64 6.07
CA PRO A 85 15.35 2.54 6.41
C PRO A 85 13.89 2.98 6.61
N ALA A 86 13.69 4.18 7.19
CA ALA A 86 12.39 4.80 7.40
C ALA A 86 11.56 5.00 6.13
N TYR A 87 12.19 5.13 4.96
CA TYR A 87 11.52 5.35 3.67
C TYR A 87 11.51 4.12 2.75
N SER A 88 12.22 3.05 3.14
CA SER A 88 12.37 1.86 2.28
C SER A 88 11.06 1.19 1.90
N ALA A 89 10.09 1.13 2.84
CA ALA A 89 8.77 0.59 2.57
C ALA A 89 7.97 1.47 1.60
N ALA A 90 7.96 2.79 1.81
CA ALA A 90 7.28 3.73 0.93
C ALA A 90 7.86 3.70 -0.49
N ASN A 91 9.19 3.61 -0.61
CA ASN A 91 9.88 3.53 -1.89
C ASN A 91 9.56 2.23 -2.65
N ARG A 92 9.47 1.09 -1.94
CA ARG A 92 9.03 -0.18 -2.54
C ARG A 92 7.57 -0.12 -2.99
N ALA A 93 6.67 0.44 -2.18
CA ALA A 93 5.26 0.59 -2.55
C ALA A 93 5.08 1.51 -3.78
N MET A 94 5.88 2.58 -3.87
CA MET A 94 5.95 3.46 -5.03
C MET A 94 6.41 2.70 -6.28
N ALA A 95 7.47 1.90 -6.17
CA ALA A 95 7.96 1.06 -7.27
C ALA A 95 6.91 0.04 -7.72
N THR A 96 6.21 -0.63 -6.80
CA THR A 96 5.11 -1.55 -7.13
C THR A 96 3.99 -0.85 -7.89
N THR A 97 3.61 0.36 -7.47
CA THR A 97 2.58 1.15 -8.14
C THR A 97 3.03 1.58 -9.53
N LEU A 98 4.27 2.09 -9.66
CA LEU A 98 4.84 2.43 -10.97
C LEU A 98 4.84 1.20 -11.89
N LYS A 99 5.31 0.05 -11.41
CA LYS A 99 5.35 -1.18 -12.20
C LYS A 99 3.97 -1.53 -12.76
N ARG A 100 2.95 -1.56 -11.90
CA ARG A 100 1.58 -1.93 -12.30
C ARG A 100 1.05 -1.03 -13.43
N GLU A 101 1.20 0.28 -13.27
CA GLU A 101 0.68 1.28 -14.21
C GLU A 101 1.52 1.35 -15.50
N LEU A 102 2.83 1.21 -15.37
CA LEU A 102 3.76 1.18 -16.48
C LEU A 102 3.56 -0.07 -17.35
N ASP A 103 3.40 -1.25 -16.72
CA ASP A 103 3.08 -2.51 -17.41
C ASP A 103 1.73 -2.38 -18.14
N ALA A 104 0.69 -1.83 -17.48
CA ALA A 104 -0.62 -1.61 -18.08
C ALA A 104 -0.57 -0.68 -19.29
N ALA A 105 0.15 0.45 -19.17
CA ALA A 105 0.35 1.37 -20.27
C ALA A 105 1.16 0.71 -21.40
N ALA A 106 2.26 0.03 -21.10
CA ALA A 106 3.13 -0.60 -22.09
C ALA A 106 2.41 -1.70 -22.89
N LYS A 107 1.63 -2.56 -22.24
CA LYS A 107 0.86 -3.62 -22.90
C LYS A 107 -0.26 -3.09 -23.79
N THR A 108 -0.82 -1.91 -23.46
CA THR A 108 -1.95 -1.33 -24.21
C THR A 108 -1.46 -0.48 -25.38
N PRO A 109 -1.81 -0.80 -26.64
CA PRO A 109 -1.33 -0.06 -27.81
C PRO A 109 -1.68 1.43 -27.77
N GLY A 110 -0.65 2.27 -27.79
CA GLY A 110 -0.76 3.73 -27.82
C GLY A 110 -1.07 4.39 -26.48
N ALA A 111 -1.28 3.63 -25.40
CA ALA A 111 -1.41 4.18 -24.05
C ALA A 111 -0.07 4.75 -23.55
N CYS A 112 -0.14 5.64 -22.56
CA CYS A 112 1.02 6.31 -21.97
C CYS A 112 0.91 6.39 -20.46
N LEU A 113 2.00 6.75 -19.80
CA LEU A 113 2.05 6.97 -18.35
C LEU A 113 1.78 8.44 -18.01
N GLN A 114 0.89 8.70 -17.07
CA GLN A 114 0.83 9.96 -16.32
C GLN A 114 1.64 9.83 -15.02
N ILE A 115 2.36 10.89 -14.70
CA ILE A 115 3.07 11.05 -13.43
C ILE A 115 2.55 12.32 -12.76
N ILE A 116 2.11 12.23 -11.52
CA ILE A 116 1.74 13.38 -10.69
C ILE A 116 2.73 13.46 -9.54
N ILE A 117 3.37 14.61 -9.38
CA ILE A 117 4.32 14.92 -8.33
C ILE A 117 3.68 15.97 -7.44
N ASP A 118 3.46 15.60 -6.19
CA ASP A 118 2.76 16.41 -5.22
C ASP A 118 3.72 16.69 -4.06
N GLY A 119 4.22 17.92 -3.99
CA GLY A 119 5.15 18.36 -2.96
C GLY A 119 4.44 19.04 -1.81
N THR A 120 5.05 19.01 -0.63
CA THR A 120 4.76 20.04 0.38
C THR A 120 5.30 21.37 -0.11
N ASP A 121 4.63 22.48 0.20
CA ASP A 121 4.85 23.86 -0.27
C ASP A 121 6.25 24.49 -0.01
N GLY A 122 7.29 23.70 0.30
CA GLY A 122 8.64 24.15 0.63
C GLY A 122 9.74 23.34 -0.06
N ALA A 123 10.84 24.03 -0.40
CA ALA A 123 12.04 23.43 -0.98
C ALA A 123 12.65 22.39 -0.01
N GLY A 124 12.71 21.13 -0.44
CA GLY A 124 13.32 20.02 0.30
C GLY A 124 12.34 19.03 0.96
N GLY A 125 11.03 19.17 0.72
CA GLY A 125 10.00 18.26 1.24
C GLY A 125 9.97 16.88 0.55
N LEU A 126 9.34 15.91 1.24
CA LEU A 126 9.03 14.59 0.68
C LEU A 126 7.96 14.75 -0.40
N PHE A 127 8.27 14.37 -1.64
CA PHE A 127 7.28 14.37 -2.72
C PHE A 127 6.46 13.09 -2.69
N ASN A 128 5.15 13.21 -2.89
CA ASN A 128 4.27 12.10 -3.18
C ASN A 128 4.17 11.93 -4.69
N TYR A 129 4.26 10.69 -5.16
CA TYR A 129 4.18 10.36 -6.57
C TYR A 129 2.93 9.53 -6.85
N GLY A 130 2.15 9.97 -7.84
CA GLY A 130 1.07 9.20 -8.45
C GLY A 130 1.47 8.74 -9.85
N PHE A 131 1.19 7.48 -10.18
CA PHE A 131 1.40 6.91 -11.51
C PHE A 131 0.08 6.37 -12.02
N PHE A 132 -0.22 6.61 -13.29
CA PHE A 132 -1.49 6.18 -13.88
C PHE A 132 -1.31 5.81 -15.35
N ALA A 133 -1.83 4.66 -15.76
CA ALA A 133 -1.92 4.30 -17.16
C ALA A 133 -3.05 5.10 -17.84
N ILE A 134 -2.75 5.75 -18.96
CA ILE A 134 -3.65 6.66 -19.66
C ILE A 134 -3.96 6.17 -21.07
N GLU A 135 -5.24 6.24 -21.45
CA GLU A 135 -5.70 5.87 -22.79
C GLU A 135 -5.04 6.71 -23.90
N LYS A 136 -4.78 6.07 -25.05
CA LYS A 136 -4.15 6.68 -26.23
C LYS A 136 -4.69 8.06 -26.61
N LYS A 137 -6.00 8.26 -26.53
CA LYS A 137 -6.65 9.51 -26.97
C LYS A 137 -6.23 10.75 -26.18
N TYR A 138 -5.66 10.57 -24.99
CA TYR A 138 -5.15 11.65 -24.15
C TYR A 138 -3.62 11.76 -24.18
N CYS A 139 -2.94 10.81 -24.81
CA CYS A 139 -1.50 10.78 -24.84
C CYS A 139 -0.95 11.83 -25.81
N PRO A 140 0.15 12.51 -25.45
CA PRO A 140 0.88 13.37 -26.37
C PRO A 140 1.37 12.57 -27.59
N GLN A 141 1.29 13.19 -28.78
CA GLN A 141 1.79 12.63 -30.04
C GLN A 141 3.31 12.69 -30.10
#